data_AF-A0A8S3RQN0-F1
#
_entry.id   AF-A0A8S3RQN0-F1
#
_cell.length_a   1.000
_cell.length_b   1.000
_cell.length_c   1.000
_cell.angle_alpha   90.00
_cell.angle_beta   90.00
_cell.angle_gamma   90.00
#
_symmetry.space_group_name_H-M   'P 1'
#
loop_
_entity.id
_entity.type
_entity.pdbx_description
1 polymer ?
#
loop_
_entity_poly.entity_id
_entity_poly.type
_entity_poly.pdbx_seq_one_letter_code
_entity_poly.pdbx_strand_id
1 'polypeptide(L)'
;MADESYCNPVFSIVCSSSYDRVIQHAERLEARFQELISINPEVELLSEHYHKVTAQIEMDKLSAVISSPVSHHSRLNNHFNQQRQQLITYYTERLADIGNRKSCVDHNKDVSLNKDVNWKALNLMMEWYDKHKDHPYPTNHDIGHISIVGNIAVNDIDTWFHFERIRRSIANK
;
A
#
# COMPACT_ATOMS: atom_id res chain seq x y z
N MET A 1 -24.32 1.31 45.96
CA MET A 1 -23.10 1.93 45.43
C MET A 1 -22.86 1.30 44.09
N ALA A 2 -23.11 2.04 43.00
CA ALA A 2 -23.01 1.54 41.65
C ALA A 2 -21.53 1.50 41.23
N ASP A 3 -21.12 0.35 40.71
CA ASP A 3 -19.79 0.06 40.20
C ASP A 3 -19.70 0.60 38.77
N GLU A 4 -19.20 1.82 38.62
CA GLU A 4 -18.89 2.41 37.30
C GLU A 4 -17.58 1.80 36.79
N SER A 5 -17.71 0.64 36.13
CA SER A 5 -16.65 0.09 35.28
C SER A 5 -16.46 1.02 34.08
N TYR A 6 -15.58 2.02 34.25
CA TYR A 6 -15.07 2.86 33.17
C TYR A 6 -14.31 1.98 32.18
N CYS A 7 -15.03 1.43 31.20
CA CYS A 7 -14.42 0.76 30.07
C CYS A 7 -13.75 1.85 29.22
N ASN A 8 -12.43 1.95 29.33
CA ASN A 8 -11.63 2.92 28.60
C ASN A 8 -11.89 2.76 27.09
N PRO A 9 -12.41 3.79 26.38
CA PRO A 9 -12.80 3.67 24.97
C PRO A 9 -11.67 3.19 24.06
N VAL A 10 -10.42 3.48 24.45
CA VAL A 10 -9.21 3.06 23.74
C VAL A 10 -9.03 1.54 23.74
N PHE A 11 -9.46 0.84 24.79
CA PHE A 11 -9.31 -0.63 24.89
C PHE A 11 -10.35 -1.38 24.04
N SER A 12 -11.56 -0.86 23.92
CA SER A 12 -12.61 -1.46 23.06
C SER A 12 -12.27 -1.38 21.57
N ILE A 13 -11.36 -0.49 21.17
CA ILE A 13 -10.91 -0.29 19.78
C ILE A 13 -9.98 -1.44 19.32
N VAL A 14 -9.29 -2.09 20.25
CA VAL A 14 -8.25 -3.10 19.97
C VAL A 14 -8.83 -4.52 19.89
N CYS A 15 -9.93 -4.80 20.59
CA CYS A 15 -10.46 -6.16 20.76
C CYS A 15 -11.63 -6.48 19.82
N SER A 16 -11.45 -6.36 18.51
CA SER A 16 -12.40 -6.92 17.53
C SER A 16 -11.78 -8.11 16.81
N SER A 17 -12.55 -9.18 16.59
CA SER A 17 -12.09 -10.37 15.86
C SER A 17 -11.59 -10.07 14.44
N SER A 18 -11.99 -8.93 13.87
CA SER A 18 -11.47 -8.41 12.60
C SER A 18 -10.06 -7.84 12.73
N TYR A 19 -9.72 -7.23 13.86
CA TYR A 19 -8.40 -6.65 14.12
C TYR A 19 -7.35 -7.75 14.34
N ASP A 20 -7.72 -8.82 15.07
CA ASP A 20 -6.87 -9.99 15.26
C ASP A 20 -6.47 -10.66 13.94
N ARG A 21 -7.39 -10.72 12.97
CA ARG A 21 -7.10 -11.24 11.63
C ARG A 21 -6.09 -10.35 10.90
N VAL A 22 -6.27 -9.04 10.92
CA VAL A 22 -5.34 -8.09 10.28
C VAL A 22 -3.94 -8.21 10.87
N ILE A 23 -3.82 -8.38 12.19
CA ILE A 23 -2.53 -8.63 12.86
C ILE A 23 -1.91 -9.94 12.39
N GLN A 24 -2.65 -11.05 12.41
CA GLN A 24 -2.12 -12.35 11.95
C GLN A 24 -1.67 -12.30 10.49
N HIS A 25 -2.40 -11.60 9.63
CA HIS A 25 -2.03 -11.41 8.23
C HIS A 25 -0.76 -10.53 8.10
N ALA A 26 -0.61 -9.50 8.93
CA ALA A 26 0.59 -8.67 8.96
C ALA A 26 1.83 -9.44 9.44
N GLU A 27 1.71 -10.28 10.46
CA GLU A 27 2.80 -11.12 10.96
C GLU A 27 3.27 -12.13 9.90
N ARG A 28 2.33 -12.76 9.18
CA ARG A 28 2.67 -13.66 8.07
C ARG A 28 3.37 -12.93 6.94
N LEU A 29 2.94 -11.71 6.63
CA LEU A 29 3.57 -10.90 5.60
C LEU A 29 5.00 -10.50 6.02
N GLU A 30 5.21 -10.15 7.29
CA GLU A 30 6.53 -9.83 7.82
C GLU A 30 7.49 -11.02 7.73
N ALA A 31 7.01 -12.22 8.11
CA ALA A 31 7.80 -13.45 7.95
C ALA A 31 8.21 -13.69 6.48
N ARG A 32 7.32 -13.39 5.52
CA ARG A 32 7.62 -13.48 4.08
C ARG A 32 8.63 -12.44 3.61
N PHE A 33 8.58 -11.22 4.12
CA PHE A 33 9.63 -10.22 3.83
C PHE A 33 10.99 -10.75 4.29
N GLN A 34 11.11 -11.22 5.54
CA GLN A 34 12.37 -11.72 6.09
C GLN A 34 12.94 -12.91 5.30
N GLU A 35 12.08 -13.84 4.87
CA GLU A 35 12.48 -14.97 4.02
C GLU A 35 13.09 -14.47 2.69
N LEU A 36 12.43 -13.50 2.05
CA LEU A 36 12.74 -13.07 0.70
C LEU A 36 13.81 -11.96 0.62
N ILE A 37 14.08 -11.21 1.70
CA ILE A 37 15.16 -10.20 1.75
C ILE A 37 16.53 -10.83 1.46
N SER A 38 16.78 -12.01 2.01
CA SER A 38 18.03 -12.76 1.75
C SER A 38 18.19 -13.20 0.29
N ILE A 39 17.10 -13.19 -0.47
CA ILE A 39 16.97 -13.74 -1.81
C ILE A 39 16.90 -12.64 -2.87
N ASN A 40 16.24 -11.53 -2.57
CA ASN A 40 16.06 -10.41 -3.47
C ASN A 40 16.15 -9.10 -2.66
N PRO A 41 17.23 -8.29 -2.82
CA PRO A 41 17.41 -7.05 -2.07
C PRO A 41 16.31 -6.02 -2.36
N GLU A 42 15.58 -6.11 -3.48
CA GLU A 42 14.43 -5.24 -3.74
C GLU A 42 13.28 -5.45 -2.74
N VAL A 43 13.24 -6.61 -2.07
CA VAL A 43 12.25 -6.93 -1.04
C VAL A 43 12.46 -6.09 0.22
N GLU A 44 13.70 -5.65 0.49
CA GLU A 44 14.00 -4.74 1.60
C GLU A 44 13.28 -3.40 1.41
N LEU A 45 13.36 -2.83 0.20
CA LEU A 45 12.64 -1.61 -0.16
C LEU A 45 11.12 -1.78 -0.10
N LEU A 46 10.61 -2.97 -0.46
CA LEU A 46 9.18 -3.28 -0.34
C LEU A 46 8.72 -3.34 1.10
N SER A 47 9.55 -3.92 1.98
CA SER A 47 9.31 -3.98 3.42
C SER A 47 9.29 -2.59 4.03
N GLU A 48 10.32 -1.77 3.74
CA GLU A 48 10.40 -0.38 4.21
C GLU A 48 9.18 0.45 3.78
N HIS A 49 8.77 0.33 2.51
CA HIS A 49 7.59 1.04 2.02
C HIS A 49 6.30 0.54 2.72
N TYR A 50 6.15 -0.77 2.89
CA TYR A 50 5.02 -1.34 3.62
C TYR A 50 4.94 -0.79 5.06
N HIS A 51 6.07 -0.72 5.77
CA HIS A 51 6.11 -0.15 7.13
C HIS A 51 5.75 1.34 7.13
N LYS A 52 6.26 2.11 6.18
CA LYS A 52 5.94 3.54 6.05
C LYS A 52 4.45 3.78 5.83
N VAL A 53 3.83 3.05 4.91
CA VAL A 53 2.40 3.19 4.62
C VAL A 53 1.56 2.70 5.80
N THR A 54 1.95 1.60 6.45
CA THR A 54 1.27 1.11 7.66
C THR A 54 1.31 2.14 8.78
N ALA A 55 2.46 2.75 9.03
CA ALA A 55 2.61 3.81 10.03
C ALA A 55 1.71 5.02 9.71
N GLN A 56 1.61 5.42 8.45
CA GLN A 56 0.72 6.50 8.03
C GLN A 56 -0.76 6.16 8.29
N ILE A 57 -1.20 4.94 7.96
CA ILE A 57 -2.57 4.48 8.23
C ILE A 57 -2.88 4.52 9.72
N GLU A 58 -1.96 4.06 10.58
CA GLU A 58 -2.18 4.09 12.03
C GLU A 58 -2.18 5.52 12.60
N MET A 59 -1.33 6.42 12.06
CA MET A 59 -1.36 7.85 12.42
C MET A 59 -2.66 8.53 12.02
N ASP A 60 -3.14 8.27 10.80
CA ASP A 60 -4.41 8.82 10.29
C ASP A 60 -5.59 8.28 11.10
N LYS A 61 -5.55 7.00 11.49
CA LYS A 61 -6.53 6.38 12.39
C LYS A 61 -6.57 7.07 13.74
N LEU A 62 -5.41 7.28 14.38
CA LEU A 62 -5.32 7.96 15.67
C LEU A 62 -5.88 9.39 15.58
N SER A 63 -5.49 10.13 14.56
CA SER A 63 -5.97 11.50 14.32
C SER A 63 -7.50 11.55 14.13
N ALA A 64 -8.05 10.62 13.34
CA ALA A 64 -9.49 10.52 13.10
C ALA A 64 -10.28 10.13 14.35
N VAL A 65 -9.76 9.20 15.16
CA VAL A 65 -10.39 8.74 16.42
C VAL A 65 -10.40 9.86 17.45
N ILE A 66 -9.30 10.61 17.59
CA ILE A 66 -9.20 11.75 18.52
C ILE A 66 -10.19 12.87 18.11
N SER A 67 -10.32 13.12 16.81
CA SER A 67 -11.15 14.22 16.29
C SER A 67 -12.63 13.87 16.18
N SER A 68 -13.03 12.62 16.44
CA SER A 68 -14.39 12.12 16.23
C SER A 68 -15.08 11.68 17.52
N PRO A 69 -16.41 11.85 17.62
CA PRO A 69 -17.21 11.25 18.70
C PRO A 69 -17.02 9.74 18.80
N VAL A 70 -17.11 9.20 20.02
CA VAL A 70 -16.95 7.77 20.32
C VAL A 70 -17.92 6.89 19.51
N SER A 71 -19.11 7.39 19.19
CA SER A 71 -20.09 6.71 18.34
C SER A 71 -19.58 6.40 16.93
N HIS A 72 -18.56 7.12 16.43
CA HIS A 72 -17.97 6.89 15.11
C HIS A 72 -16.77 5.94 15.15
N HIS A 73 -16.21 5.62 16.32
CA HIS A 73 -14.97 4.84 16.45
C HIS A 73 -15.08 3.46 15.81
N SER A 74 -16.21 2.77 15.94
CA SER A 74 -16.41 1.47 15.28
C SER A 74 -16.34 1.57 13.75
N ARG A 75 -16.94 2.60 13.15
CA ARG A 75 -16.90 2.83 11.70
C ARG A 75 -15.49 3.19 11.22
N LEU A 76 -14.80 4.06 11.97
CA LEU A 76 -13.42 4.44 11.69
C LEU A 76 -12.49 3.23 11.78
N ASN A 77 -12.61 2.42 12.83
CA ASN A 77 -11.83 1.19 12.97
C ASN A 77 -12.04 0.25 11.79
N ASN A 78 -13.28 0.02 11.37
CA ASN A 78 -13.57 -0.81 10.21
C ASN A 78 -12.94 -0.23 8.93
N HIS A 79 -13.03 1.08 8.74
CA HIS A 79 -12.42 1.76 7.59
C HIS A 79 -10.89 1.57 7.53
N PHE A 80 -10.19 1.86 8.62
CA PHE A 80 -8.73 1.74 8.67
C PHE A 80 -8.26 0.27 8.66
N ASN A 81 -9.02 -0.63 9.28
CA ASN A 81 -8.77 -2.07 9.19
C ASN A 81 -8.91 -2.57 7.75
N GLN A 82 -9.90 -2.08 7.00
CA GLN A 82 -10.08 -2.41 5.59
C GLN A 82 -8.92 -1.88 4.74
N GLN A 83 -8.46 -0.65 4.98
CA GLN A 83 -7.28 -0.12 4.29
C GLN A 83 -6.04 -0.98 4.57
N ARG A 84 -5.81 -1.35 5.83
CA ARG A 84 -4.68 -2.19 6.24
C ARG A 84 -4.77 -3.59 5.62
N GLN A 85 -5.96 -4.18 5.55
CA GLN A 85 -6.18 -5.47 4.89
C GLN A 85 -5.89 -5.42 3.38
N GLN A 86 -6.30 -4.36 2.69
CA GLN A 86 -6.01 -4.16 1.27
C GLN A 86 -4.50 -4.04 1.03
N LEU A 87 -3.80 -3.28 1.89
CA LEU A 87 -2.34 -3.15 1.83
C LEU A 87 -1.65 -4.51 2.01
N ILE A 88 -2.03 -5.28 3.04
CA ILE A 88 -1.45 -6.60 3.29
C ILE A 88 -1.70 -7.56 2.11
N THR A 89 -2.90 -7.54 1.54
CA THR A 89 -3.25 -8.37 0.38
C THR A 89 -2.36 -8.05 -0.81
N TYR A 90 -2.22 -6.77 -1.13
CA TYR A 90 -1.35 -6.29 -2.22
C TYR A 90 0.09 -6.77 -2.07
N TYR A 91 0.68 -6.62 -0.88
CA TYR A 91 2.05 -7.04 -0.63
C TYR A 91 2.20 -8.57 -0.60
N THR A 92 1.21 -9.29 -0.10
CA THR A 92 1.21 -10.76 -0.10
C THR A 92 1.23 -11.30 -1.54
N GLU A 93 0.36 -10.77 -2.40
CA GLU A 93 0.33 -11.14 -3.83
C GLU A 93 1.65 -10.80 -4.52
N ARG A 94 2.21 -9.62 -4.25
CA ARG A 94 3.48 -9.19 -4.84
C ARG A 94 4.66 -10.08 -4.42
N LEU A 95 4.74 -10.46 -3.14
CA LEU A 95 5.80 -11.35 -2.66
C LEU A 95 5.65 -12.76 -3.25
N ALA A 96 4.41 -13.23 -3.50
CA ALA A 96 4.18 -14.49 -4.19
C ALA A 96 4.71 -14.46 -5.64
N ASP A 97 4.50 -13.36 -6.37
CA ASP A 97 5.06 -13.19 -7.72
C ASP A 97 6.59 -13.22 -7.73
N ILE A 98 7.23 -12.57 -6.75
CA ILE A 98 8.69 -12.55 -6.62
C ILE A 98 9.21 -13.96 -6.30
N GLY A 99 8.53 -14.71 -5.42
CA GLY A 99 8.87 -16.10 -5.12
C GLY A 99 8.73 -17.02 -6.34
N ASN A 100 7.69 -16.84 -7.15
CA ASN A 100 7.40 -17.69 -8.32
C ASN A 100 8.36 -17.47 -9.49
N ARG A 101 8.92 -16.27 -9.67
CA ARG A 101 9.91 -15.96 -10.72
C ARG A 101 11.22 -16.74 -10.60
N LYS A 102 11.48 -17.37 -9.43
CA LYS A 102 12.66 -18.24 -9.22
C LYS A 102 12.51 -19.66 -9.77
N SER A 103 11.33 -20.09 -10.24
CA SER A 103 11.13 -21.47 -10.75
C SER A 103 11.46 -21.69 -12.23
N CYS A 104 11.74 -20.64 -13.01
CA CYS A 104 12.06 -20.77 -14.43
C CYS A 104 13.37 -20.07 -14.78
N VAL A 105 14.49 -20.75 -14.51
CA VAL A 105 15.72 -20.52 -15.27
C VAL A 105 15.64 -21.45 -16.47
N ASP A 106 15.15 -20.94 -17.61
CA ASP A 106 15.52 -21.53 -18.88
C ASP A 106 15.80 -20.46 -19.92
N HIS A 107 16.86 -20.70 -20.66
CA HIS A 107 17.38 -19.81 -21.67
C HIS A 107 16.41 -19.73 -22.84
N ASN A 108 15.85 -18.56 -23.11
CA ASN A 108 15.80 -17.99 -24.45
C ASN A 108 15.25 -16.57 -24.39
N LYS A 109 15.91 -15.69 -25.16
CA LYS A 109 15.38 -14.38 -25.51
C LYS A 109 14.06 -14.60 -26.24
N ASP A 110 12.92 -14.38 -25.59
CA ASP A 110 11.77 -13.88 -26.31
C ASP A 110 10.74 -13.21 -25.40
N VAL A 111 10.17 -12.17 -25.99
CA VAL A 111 9.03 -11.34 -25.60
C VAL A 111 8.08 -12.01 -24.60
N SER A 112 8.27 -11.74 -23.32
CA SER A 112 7.20 -11.83 -22.33
C SER A 112 7.17 -10.52 -21.56
N LEU A 113 6.18 -9.70 -21.91
CA LEU A 113 5.73 -8.50 -21.21
C LEU A 113 5.35 -8.86 -19.78
N ASN A 114 6.37 -9.07 -18.96
CA ASN A 114 6.22 -9.21 -17.53
C ASN A 114 5.89 -7.82 -16.98
N LYS A 115 4.59 -7.62 -16.74
CA LYS A 115 3.96 -6.65 -15.85
C LYS A 115 4.52 -6.73 -14.41
N ASP A 116 5.83 -6.70 -14.25
CA ASP A 116 6.36 -6.21 -12.99
C ASP A 116 6.10 -4.74 -12.94
N VAL A 117 5.31 -4.34 -11.95
CA VAL A 117 5.23 -2.94 -11.55
C VAL A 117 6.66 -2.50 -11.26
N ASN A 118 7.21 -1.73 -12.18
CA ASN A 118 8.52 -1.15 -12.04
C ASN A 118 8.45 -0.13 -10.91
N TRP A 119 8.94 -0.52 -9.74
CA TRP A 119 8.78 0.23 -8.50
C TRP A 119 9.47 1.59 -8.52
N LYS A 120 10.57 1.67 -9.27
CA LYS A 120 11.24 2.94 -9.54
C LYS A 120 10.31 3.88 -10.31
N ALA A 121 9.66 3.37 -11.35
CA ALA A 121 8.65 4.14 -12.08
C ALA A 121 7.43 4.49 -11.20
N LEU A 122 6.91 3.54 -10.41
CA LEU A 122 5.76 3.77 -9.54
C LEU A 122 6.05 4.86 -8.50
N ASN A 123 7.21 4.83 -7.85
CA ASN A 123 7.62 5.85 -6.89
C ASN A 123 7.74 7.23 -7.55
N LEU A 124 8.32 7.30 -8.76
CA LEU A 124 8.40 8.55 -9.52
C LEU A 124 7.01 9.09 -9.87
N MET A 125 6.10 8.21 -10.32
CA MET A 125 4.73 8.58 -10.65
C MET A 125 3.94 9.05 -9.43
N MET A 126 4.07 8.36 -8.29
CA MET A 126 3.43 8.73 -7.03
C MET A 126 3.98 10.02 -6.45
N GLU A 127 5.31 10.18 -6.41
CA GLU A 127 5.96 11.40 -5.92
C GLU A 127 5.57 12.62 -6.77
N TRP A 128 5.56 12.45 -8.09
CA TRP A 128 5.13 13.50 -9.00
C TRP A 128 3.65 13.85 -8.77
N TYR A 129 2.77 12.84 -8.66
CA TYR A 129 1.35 13.04 -8.42
C TYR A 129 1.10 13.79 -7.10
N ASP A 130 1.82 13.41 -6.04
CA ASP A 130 1.68 14.03 -4.72
C ASP A 130 2.06 15.51 -4.73
N LYS A 131 3.03 15.90 -5.57
CA LYS A 131 3.43 17.31 -5.77
C LYS A 131 2.44 18.11 -6.63
N HIS A 132 1.61 17.45 -7.43
CA HIS A 132 0.71 18.08 -8.41
C HIS A 132 -0.76 17.69 -8.20
N LYS A 133 -1.20 17.49 -6.95
CA LYS A 133 -2.56 17.02 -6.64
C LYS A 133 -3.67 17.90 -7.19
N ASP A 134 -3.45 19.22 -7.27
CA ASP A 134 -4.43 20.19 -7.78
C ASP A 134 -4.57 20.12 -9.31
N HIS A 135 -3.47 19.78 -10.01
CA HIS A 135 -3.41 19.66 -11.47
C HIS A 135 -2.64 18.39 -11.88
N PRO A 136 -3.22 17.18 -11.71
CA PRO A 136 -2.52 15.90 -11.91
C PRO A 136 -2.43 15.47 -13.39
N TYR A 137 -1.96 16.38 -14.24
CA TYR A 137 -1.78 16.21 -15.67
C TYR A 137 -0.29 16.41 -16.01
N PRO A 138 0.52 15.34 -16.00
CA PRO A 138 1.94 15.45 -16.30
C PRO A 138 2.15 15.91 -17.74
N THR A 139 3.18 16.72 -17.95
CA THR A 139 3.58 17.17 -19.30
C THR A 139 4.33 16.05 -20.04
N ASN A 140 4.47 16.19 -21.36
CA ASN A 140 5.31 15.26 -22.15
C ASN A 140 6.76 15.19 -21.63
N HIS A 141 7.26 16.28 -21.04
CA HIS A 141 8.57 16.32 -20.42
C HIS A 141 8.61 15.47 -19.14
N ASP A 142 7.59 15.60 -18.27
CA ASP A 142 7.49 14.80 -17.04
C ASP A 142 7.37 13.30 -17.35
N ILE A 143 6.51 12.95 -18.31
CA ILE A 143 6.31 11.56 -18.74
C ILE A 143 7.61 10.98 -19.33
N GLY A 144 8.32 11.76 -20.16
CA GLY A 144 9.62 11.37 -20.69
C GLY A 144 10.66 11.13 -19.60
N HIS A 145 10.72 12.03 -18.61
CA HIS A 145 11.61 11.86 -17.46
C HIS A 145 11.30 10.58 -16.66
N ILE A 146 10.02 10.33 -16.36
CA ILE A 146 9.59 9.13 -15.63
C ILE A 146 9.87 7.86 -16.44
N SER A 147 9.68 7.89 -17.76
CA SER A 147 9.96 6.75 -18.65
C SER A 147 11.44 6.39 -18.63
N ILE A 148 12.32 7.39 -18.76
CA ILE A 148 13.78 7.19 -18.78
C ILE A 148 14.28 6.74 -17.41
N VAL A 149 13.96 7.47 -16.35
CA VAL A 149 14.49 7.19 -15.01
C VAL A 149 13.85 5.93 -14.43
N GLY A 150 12.55 5.78 -14.62
CA GLY A 150 11.76 4.67 -14.16
C GLY A 150 11.86 3.43 -15.04
N ASN A 151 12.47 3.48 -16.23
CA ASN A 151 12.54 2.35 -17.17
C ASN A 151 11.17 1.68 -17.42
N ILE A 152 10.17 2.49 -17.76
CA ILE A 152 8.79 2.07 -18.04
C ILE A 152 8.31 2.71 -19.36
N ALA A 153 7.38 2.07 -20.05
CA ALA A 153 6.80 2.62 -21.26
C ALA A 153 5.91 3.84 -20.96
N VAL A 154 5.97 4.84 -21.84
CA VAL A 154 5.14 6.05 -21.80
C VAL A 154 3.64 5.72 -21.69
N ASN A 155 3.17 4.71 -22.44
CA ASN A 155 1.77 4.29 -22.42
C ASN A 155 1.31 3.77 -21.05
N ASP A 156 2.20 3.09 -20.32
CA ASP A 156 1.87 2.58 -18.98
C ASP A 156 1.82 3.72 -17.96
N ILE A 157 2.65 4.76 -18.14
CA ILE A 157 2.62 5.99 -17.34
C ILE A 157 1.29 6.73 -17.54
N ASP A 158 0.89 6.96 -18.79
CA ASP A 158 -0.37 7.64 -19.11
C ASP A 158 -1.59 6.90 -18.54
N THR A 159 -1.58 5.57 -18.68
CA THR A 159 -2.61 4.69 -18.14
C THR A 159 -2.67 4.78 -16.61
N TRP A 160 -1.52 4.75 -15.95
CA TRP A 160 -1.43 4.88 -14.51
C TRP A 160 -1.99 6.23 -14.02
N PHE A 161 -1.57 7.34 -14.62
CA PHE A 161 -2.06 8.68 -14.25
C PHE A 161 -3.56 8.83 -14.50
N HIS A 162 -4.08 8.23 -15.58
CA HIS A 162 -5.52 8.20 -15.84
C HIS A 162 -6.29 7.50 -14.72
N PHE A 163 -5.88 6.29 -14.33
CA PHE A 163 -6.56 5.55 -13.28
C PHE A 163 -6.38 6.17 -11.90
N GLU A 164 -5.21 6.71 -11.59
CA GLU A 164 -4.97 7.34 -10.29
C GLU A 164 -5.87 8.56 -10.08
N ARG A 165 -6.10 9.38 -11.11
CA ARG A 165 -7.07 10.49 -11.06
C ARG A 165 -8.50 10.00 -10.77
N ILE A 166 -8.94 8.94 -11.46
CA ILE A 166 -10.27 8.35 -11.25
C ILE A 166 -10.39 7.83 -9.82
N ARG A 167 -9.39 7.09 -9.35
CA ARG A 167 -9.34 6.51 -8.00
C ARG A 167 -9.49 7.57 -6.92
N ARG A 168 -8.75 8.68 -7.03
CA ARG A 168 -8.80 9.79 -6.08
C ARG A 168 -10.10 10.59 -6.17
N SER A 169 -10.67 10.74 -7.37
CA SER A 169 -11.99 11.36 -7.54
C SER A 169 -13.12 10.55 -6.87
N ILE A 170 -13.00 9.23 -6.78
CA ILE A 170 -13.99 8.37 -6.12
C ILE A 170 -13.81 8.43 -4.59
N ALA A 171 -12.57 8.51 -4.09
CA ALA A 171 -12.27 8.57 -2.67
C ALA A 171 -12.65 9.89 -1.98
N ASN A 172 -12.74 11.00 -2.75
CA ASN A 172 -13.08 12.33 -2.26
C ASN A 172 -14.59 12.68 -2.38
N LYS A 173 -15.45 11.70 -2.70
CA LYS A 173 -16.92 11.81 -2.71
C LYS A 173 -17.51 11.13 -1.49
#